data_AF-A0A941UXV5-F1
#
_entry.id   AF-A0A941UXV5-F1
#
_cell.length_a   1.000
_cell.length_b   1.000
_cell.length_c   1.000
_cell.angle_alpha   90.00
_cell.angle_beta   90.00
_cell.angle_gamma   90.00
#
_symmetry.space_group_name_H-M   'P 1'
#
loop_
_entity.id
_entity.type
_entity.pdbx_description
1 polymer ?
#
loop_
_entity_poly.entity_id
_entity_poly.type
_entity_poly.pdbx_seq_one_letter_code
_entity_poly.pdbx_strand_id
1 'polypeptide(L)'
;MDTIEFERVTLAEAKQIIKEEKEALKPPAEDWSGRRMPSLPEELQLQQLTREWILGLPDEVRPLRLARQFPRIANKIASVWKTPTACDKVLDGLMIDHRGTRQGFPEAVALEIGRLKSYYSTQVFAERHDTWTLA
;
A
#
# COMPACT_ATOMS: atom_id res chain seq x y z
N MET A 1 27.39 40.57 18.42
CA MET A 1 26.58 39.39 18.76
C MET A 1 25.15 39.85 18.72
N ASP A 2 24.39 39.42 17.70
CA ASP A 2 22.96 39.75 17.63
C ASP A 2 22.25 39.10 18.82
N THR A 3 21.45 39.91 19.51
CA THR A 3 20.69 39.47 20.68
C THR A 3 19.38 38.90 20.17
N ILE A 4 19.14 37.61 20.40
CA ILE A 4 17.87 36.99 20.05
C ILE A 4 16.85 37.39 21.12
N GLU A 5 15.85 38.16 20.74
CA GLU A 5 14.74 38.54 21.63
C GLU A 5 13.71 37.42 21.71
N PHE A 6 13.17 37.19 22.91
CA PHE A 6 12.15 36.17 23.17
C PHE A 6 10.91 36.80 23.77
N GLU A 7 9.75 36.44 23.23
CA GLU A 7 8.43 36.82 23.74
C GLU A 7 7.78 35.64 24.48
N ARG A 8 7.09 35.92 25.60
CA ARG A 8 6.39 34.88 26.36
C ARG A 8 4.97 34.74 25.85
N VAL A 9 4.65 33.56 25.32
CA VAL A 9 3.30 33.19 24.88
C VAL A 9 2.68 32.17 25.83
N THR A 10 1.36 32.22 25.96
CA THR A 10 0.59 31.23 26.72
C THR A 10 0.52 29.90 25.96
N LEU A 11 0.23 28.80 26.68
CA LEU A 11 0.10 27.47 26.06
C LEU A 11 -1.06 27.40 25.05
N ALA A 12 -2.10 28.21 25.24
CA ALA A 12 -3.23 28.28 24.33
C ALA A 12 -2.83 28.96 23.01
N GLU A 13 -2.14 30.09 23.11
CA GLU A 13 -1.60 30.81 21.95
C GLU A 13 -0.58 29.97 21.18
N ALA A 14 0.35 29.30 21.88
CA ALA A 14 1.32 28.42 21.25
C ALA A 14 0.64 27.27 20.47
N LYS A 15 -0.42 26.66 21.04
CA LYS A 15 -1.21 25.63 20.34
C LYS A 15 -1.94 26.18 19.13
N GLN A 16 -2.44 27.40 19.22
CA GLN A 16 -3.16 28.06 18.14
C GLN A 16 -2.22 28.41 16.99
N ILE A 17 -1.05 28.98 17.26
CA ILE A 17 -0.01 29.25 16.27
C ILE A 17 0.40 27.96 15.56
N ILE A 18 0.67 26.88 16.30
CA ILE A 18 1.02 25.57 15.70
C ILE A 18 -0.10 25.03 14.83
N LYS A 19 -1.37 25.21 15.24
CA LYS A 19 -2.52 24.75 14.47
C LYS A 19 -2.66 25.56 13.17
N GLU A 20 -2.60 26.88 13.26
CA GLU A 20 -2.69 27.80 12.12
C GLU A 20 -1.53 27.56 11.14
N GLU A 21 -0.32 27.38 11.64
CA GLU A 21 0.85 27.03 10.86
C GLU A 21 0.65 25.66 10.17
N LYS A 22 0.20 24.62 10.87
CA LYS A 22 -0.12 23.31 10.26
C LYS A 22 -1.23 23.38 9.21
N GLU A 23 -2.20 24.25 9.40
CA GLU A 23 -3.33 24.43 8.49
C GLU A 23 -2.90 25.24 7.25
N ALA A 24 -2.03 26.23 7.41
CA ALA A 24 -1.38 26.97 6.33
C ALA A 24 -0.37 26.13 5.54
N LEU A 25 0.34 25.22 6.20
CA LEU A 25 1.27 24.27 5.57
C LEU A 25 0.58 23.04 4.99
N LYS A 26 -0.74 22.86 5.15
CA LYS A 26 -1.45 21.76 4.51
C LYS A 26 -1.45 22.05 3.01
N PRO A 27 -0.66 21.33 2.19
CA PRO A 27 -0.68 21.57 0.76
C PRO A 27 -2.13 21.38 0.27
N PRO A 28 -2.61 22.20 -0.67
CA PRO A 28 -3.88 21.93 -1.32
C PRO A 28 -3.85 20.47 -1.79
N ALA A 29 -4.97 19.76 -1.66
CA ALA A 29 -5.07 18.37 -2.07
C ALA A 29 -4.65 18.26 -3.54
N GLU A 30 -3.38 17.95 -3.76
CA GLU A 30 -2.73 18.07 -5.05
C GLU A 30 -3.37 17.00 -5.94
N ASP A 31 -4.01 17.42 -7.03
CA ASP A 31 -4.70 16.48 -7.90
C ASP A 31 -3.66 15.68 -8.71
N TRP A 32 -3.24 14.56 -8.15
CA TRP A 32 -2.33 13.61 -8.79
C TRP A 32 -2.96 12.88 -9.98
N SER A 33 -4.25 13.12 -10.32
CA SER A 33 -4.94 12.46 -11.43
C SER A 33 -4.15 12.56 -12.75
N GLY A 34 -3.57 13.73 -13.06
CA GLY A 34 -2.80 13.96 -14.29
C GLY A 34 -1.44 13.26 -14.36
N ARG A 35 -0.89 12.80 -13.22
CA ARG A 35 0.34 11.99 -13.16
C ARG A 35 0.06 10.50 -13.06
N ARG A 36 -1.21 10.11 -12.85
CA ARG A 36 -1.59 8.70 -12.87
C ARG A 36 -1.64 8.25 -14.31
N MET A 37 -0.88 7.20 -14.61
CA MET A 37 -0.99 6.52 -15.90
C MET A 37 -2.46 6.15 -16.12
N PRO A 38 -3.10 6.60 -17.21
CA PRO A 38 -4.48 6.28 -17.49
C PRO A 38 -4.61 4.75 -17.55
N SER A 39 -5.51 4.19 -16.76
CA SER A 39 -5.79 2.76 -16.82
C SER A 39 -6.39 2.46 -18.19
N LEU A 40 -5.64 1.77 -19.04
CA LEU A 40 -6.18 1.27 -20.30
C LEU A 40 -7.35 0.33 -20.00
N PRO A 41 -8.38 0.27 -20.87
CA PRO A 41 -9.51 -0.66 -20.69
C PRO A 41 -9.08 -2.12 -20.47
N GLU A 42 -7.96 -2.52 -21.06
CA GLU A 42 -7.35 -3.85 -20.90
C GLU A 42 -6.80 -4.08 -19.48
N GLU A 43 -6.33 -3.04 -18.79
CA GLU A 43 -5.85 -3.15 -17.40
C GLU A 43 -6.99 -3.38 -16.40
N LEU A 44 -8.23 -3.07 -16.80
CA LEU A 44 -9.43 -3.31 -16.00
C LEU A 44 -9.98 -4.73 -16.18
N GLN A 45 -9.47 -5.50 -17.15
CA GLN A 45 -9.89 -6.88 -17.36
C GLN A 45 -8.98 -7.86 -16.62
N LEU A 46 -9.56 -8.92 -16.08
CA LEU A 46 -8.80 -10.00 -15.44
C LEU A 46 -8.11 -10.84 -16.53
N GLN A 47 -6.78 -10.81 -16.53
CA GLN A 47 -5.95 -11.48 -17.54
C GLN A 47 -6.00 -13.01 -17.39
N GLN A 48 -5.74 -13.72 -18.49
CA GLN A 48 -5.72 -15.19 -18.50
C GLN A 48 -4.70 -15.76 -17.51
N LEU A 49 -3.48 -15.21 -17.49
CA LEU A 49 -2.43 -15.55 -16.53
C LEU A 49 -2.94 -15.47 -15.08
N THR A 50 -3.71 -14.43 -14.76
CA THR A 50 -4.24 -14.20 -13.42
C THR A 50 -5.32 -15.21 -13.05
N ARG A 51 -6.14 -15.64 -14.01
CA ARG A 51 -7.13 -16.70 -13.79
C ARG A 51 -6.44 -18.02 -13.48
N GLU A 52 -5.44 -18.38 -14.26
CA GLU A 52 -4.63 -19.59 -14.05
C GLU A 52 -3.90 -19.56 -12.70
N TRP A 53 -3.32 -18.41 -12.35
CA TRP A 53 -2.70 -18.20 -11.05
C TRP A 53 -3.70 -18.41 -9.90
N ILE A 54 -4.91 -17.83 -9.98
CA ILE A 54 -5.95 -18.00 -8.95
C ILE A 54 -6.35 -19.48 -8.82
N LEU A 55 -6.51 -20.19 -9.94
CA LEU A 55 -6.87 -21.61 -9.93
C LEU A 55 -5.77 -22.49 -9.31
N GLY A 56 -4.51 -22.09 -9.48
CA GLY A 56 -3.35 -22.77 -8.88
C GLY A 56 -3.18 -22.55 -7.38
N LEU A 57 -3.92 -21.60 -6.78
CA LEU A 57 -3.89 -21.36 -5.33
C LEU A 57 -4.86 -22.30 -4.58
N PRO A 58 -4.55 -22.66 -3.32
CA PRO A 58 -5.49 -23.32 -2.42
C PRO A 58 -6.78 -22.51 -2.24
N ASP A 59 -7.91 -23.18 -2.10
CA ASP A 59 -9.25 -22.57 -2.07
C ASP A 59 -9.37 -21.48 -0.99
N GLU A 60 -8.73 -21.67 0.16
CA GLU A 60 -8.83 -20.79 1.32
C GLU A 60 -8.12 -19.44 1.13
N VAL A 61 -7.16 -19.37 0.19
CA VAL A 61 -6.29 -18.21 -0.05
C VAL A 61 -6.56 -17.53 -1.39
N ARG A 62 -7.52 -18.03 -2.18
CA ARG A 62 -7.88 -17.44 -3.47
C ARG A 62 -8.42 -16.01 -3.30
N PRO A 63 -7.81 -15.00 -3.95
CA PRO A 63 -8.22 -13.61 -3.81
C PRO A 63 -9.38 -13.26 -4.77
N LEU A 64 -10.53 -13.91 -4.60
CA LEU A 64 -11.67 -13.81 -5.53
C LEU A 64 -12.33 -12.43 -5.52
N ARG A 65 -12.53 -11.83 -4.34
CA ARG A 65 -13.14 -10.49 -4.23
C ARG A 65 -12.18 -9.43 -4.72
N LEU A 66 -10.89 -9.58 -4.43
CA LEU A 66 -9.84 -8.73 -4.99
C LEU A 66 -9.82 -8.80 -6.52
N ALA A 67 -9.85 -9.99 -7.11
CA ALA A 67 -9.87 -10.16 -8.57
C ALA A 67 -11.12 -9.55 -9.22
N ARG A 68 -12.27 -9.58 -8.54
CA ARG A 68 -13.53 -9.01 -9.03
C ARG A 68 -13.59 -7.49 -8.91
N GLN A 69 -13.13 -6.93 -7.79
CA GLN A 69 -13.24 -5.49 -7.50
C GLN A 69 -12.03 -4.69 -7.97
N PHE A 70 -10.84 -5.31 -7.95
CA PHE A 70 -9.57 -4.69 -8.28
C PHE A 70 -8.75 -5.57 -9.26
N PRO A 71 -9.23 -5.84 -10.49
CA PRO A 71 -8.56 -6.70 -11.45
C PRO A 71 -7.10 -6.29 -11.73
N ARG A 72 -6.84 -4.98 -11.80
CA ARG A 72 -5.49 -4.43 -11.99
C ARG A 72 -4.50 -4.87 -10.90
N ILE A 73 -4.95 -4.94 -9.65
CA ILE A 73 -4.13 -5.37 -8.51
C ILE A 73 -3.88 -6.88 -8.60
N ALA A 74 -4.92 -7.66 -8.90
CA ALA A 74 -4.79 -9.11 -9.10
C ALA A 74 -3.81 -9.43 -10.23
N ASN A 75 -3.91 -8.73 -11.37
CA ASN A 75 -3.01 -8.86 -12.50
C ASN A 75 -1.57 -8.51 -12.10
N LYS A 76 -1.39 -7.40 -11.36
CA LYS A 76 -0.07 -7.00 -10.88
C LYS A 76 0.56 -8.07 -10.00
N ILE A 77 -0.18 -8.61 -9.02
CA ILE A 77 0.33 -9.67 -8.14
C ILE A 77 0.69 -10.91 -8.96
N ALA A 78 -0.21 -11.38 -9.83
CA ALA A 78 0.05 -12.55 -10.67
C ALA A 78 1.32 -12.40 -11.52
N SER A 79 1.54 -11.21 -12.11
CA SER A 79 2.72 -10.94 -12.94
C SER A 79 4.06 -11.02 -12.18
N VAL A 80 4.05 -10.71 -10.87
CA VAL A 80 5.27 -10.71 -10.04
C VAL A 80 5.34 -11.88 -9.08
N TRP A 81 4.35 -12.78 -9.08
CA TRP A 81 4.20 -13.87 -8.10
C TRP A 81 5.42 -14.80 -8.02
N LYS A 82 6.09 -15.03 -9.17
CA LYS A 82 7.31 -15.86 -9.24
C LYS A 82 8.58 -15.11 -8.84
N THR A 83 8.49 -13.80 -8.58
CA THR A 83 9.62 -12.94 -8.25
C THR A 83 9.52 -12.52 -6.77
N PRO A 84 10.18 -13.25 -5.84
CA PRO A 84 10.02 -13.10 -4.40
C PRO A 84 10.02 -11.65 -3.90
N THR A 85 11.11 -10.94 -4.21
CA THR A 85 11.34 -9.57 -3.76
C THR A 85 10.37 -8.56 -4.35
N ALA A 86 9.86 -8.80 -5.56
CA ALA A 86 8.91 -7.90 -6.21
C ALA A 86 7.49 -8.13 -5.69
N CYS A 87 7.09 -9.38 -5.50
CA CYS A 87 5.77 -9.69 -4.96
C CYS A 87 5.64 -9.28 -3.49
N ASP A 88 6.67 -9.50 -2.67
CA ASP A 88 6.68 -9.08 -1.27
C ASP A 88 6.49 -7.57 -1.14
N LYS A 89 7.27 -6.79 -1.91
CA LYS A 89 7.10 -5.32 -2.01
C LYS A 89 5.70 -4.91 -2.45
N VAL A 90 5.09 -5.63 -3.39
CA VAL A 90 3.72 -5.34 -3.83
C VAL A 90 2.72 -5.62 -2.71
N LEU A 91 2.81 -6.78 -2.05
CA LEU A 91 1.91 -7.16 -0.96
C LEU A 91 2.05 -6.24 0.26
N ASP A 92 3.28 -5.87 0.63
CA ASP A 92 3.57 -4.89 1.68
C ASP A 92 2.98 -3.52 1.36
N GLY A 93 3.19 -3.03 0.13
CA GLY A 93 2.67 -1.75 -0.31
C GLY A 93 1.14 -1.68 -0.40
N LEU A 94 0.45 -2.83 -0.37
CA LEU A 94 -1.01 -2.90 -0.27
C LEU A 94 -1.50 -2.82 1.18
N MET A 95 -0.70 -3.26 2.15
CA MET A 95 -1.06 -3.27 3.58
C MET A 95 -0.61 -2.01 4.32
N ILE A 96 0.51 -1.40 3.90
CA ILE A 96 1.11 -0.26 4.60
C ILE A 96 0.73 1.03 3.87
N ASP A 97 -0.05 1.90 4.52
CA ASP A 97 -0.29 3.25 4.03
C ASP A 97 0.86 4.18 4.44
N HIS A 98 1.68 4.57 3.46
CA HIS A 98 2.78 5.52 3.66
C HIS A 98 2.35 6.98 3.49
N ARG A 99 1.10 7.28 3.11
CA ARG A 99 0.67 8.61 2.65
C ARG A 99 -0.45 9.23 3.49
N GLY A 100 -1.21 8.43 4.23
CA GLY A 100 -2.20 8.90 5.21
C GLY A 100 -3.50 9.47 4.61
N THR A 101 -3.67 9.44 3.29
CA THR A 101 -4.84 9.98 2.58
C THR A 101 -5.60 8.93 1.78
N ARG A 102 -5.33 7.63 1.98
CA ARG A 102 -6.02 6.54 1.28
C ARG A 102 -7.27 6.09 2.04
N GLN A 103 -8.35 5.81 1.31
CA GLN A 103 -9.57 5.21 1.86
C GLN A 103 -9.38 3.74 2.30
N GLY A 104 -8.29 3.09 1.89
CA GLY A 104 -8.04 1.67 2.18
C GLY A 104 -8.85 0.73 1.28
N PHE A 105 -8.83 -0.56 1.64
CA PHE A 105 -9.64 -1.59 1.00
C PHE A 105 -10.89 -1.90 1.83
N PRO A 106 -11.98 -2.35 1.19
CA PRO A 106 -13.07 -3.00 1.92
C PRO A 106 -12.52 -4.14 2.78
N GLU A 107 -13.06 -4.33 3.99
CA GLU A 107 -12.60 -5.33 4.97
C GLU A 107 -12.44 -6.72 4.34
N ALA A 108 -13.43 -7.15 3.56
CA ALA A 108 -13.43 -8.43 2.87
C ALA A 108 -12.23 -8.61 1.92
N VAL A 109 -11.78 -7.54 1.26
CA VAL A 109 -10.62 -7.55 0.35
C VAL A 109 -9.32 -7.47 1.15
N ALA A 110 -9.29 -6.68 2.22
CA ALA A 110 -8.13 -6.62 3.12
C ALA A 110 -7.83 -7.99 3.76
N LEU A 111 -8.87 -8.74 4.15
CA LEU A 111 -8.72 -10.11 4.68
C LEU A 111 -8.19 -11.09 3.64
N GLU A 112 -8.60 -10.97 2.37
CA GLU A 112 -8.04 -11.79 1.28
C GLU A 112 -6.56 -11.46 1.03
N ILE A 113 -6.20 -10.17 1.01
CA ILE A 113 -4.80 -9.73 0.87
C ILE A 113 -3.95 -10.26 2.03
N GLY A 114 -4.47 -10.18 3.26
CA GLY A 114 -3.78 -10.70 4.46
C GLY A 114 -3.53 -12.21 4.38
N ARG A 115 -4.56 -12.99 4.05
CA ARG A 115 -4.43 -14.45 3.86
C ARG A 115 -3.44 -14.81 2.76
N LEU A 116 -3.51 -14.10 1.63
CA LEU A 116 -2.60 -14.31 0.51
C LEU A 116 -1.15 -14.02 0.92
N LYS A 117 -0.91 -12.95 1.67
CA LYS A 117 0.43 -12.61 2.18
C LYS A 117 0.94 -13.65 3.18
N SER A 118 0.13 -14.07 4.14
CA SER A 118 0.51 -15.11 5.10
C SER A 118 0.84 -16.42 4.40
N TYR A 119 0.05 -16.81 3.39
CA TYR A 119 0.35 -17.98 2.56
C TYR A 119 1.68 -17.81 1.81
N TYR A 120 1.90 -16.64 1.21
CA TYR A 120 3.11 -16.34 0.46
C TYR A 120 4.37 -16.43 1.35
N SER A 121 4.33 -15.85 2.55
CA SER A 121 5.46 -15.87 3.48
C SER A 121 5.73 -17.25 4.09
N THR A 122 4.71 -18.08 4.31
CA THR A 122 4.85 -19.37 5.02
C THR A 122 5.03 -20.58 4.10
N GLN A 123 4.48 -20.54 2.90
CA GLN A 123 4.41 -21.72 2.01
C GLN A 123 5.21 -21.53 0.73
N VAL A 124 5.38 -20.28 0.27
CA VAL A 124 6.02 -19.98 -1.03
C VAL A 124 7.46 -19.52 -0.85
N PHE A 125 7.77 -18.75 0.20
CA PHE A 125 9.12 -18.18 0.43
C PHE A 125 9.63 -18.25 1.88
N ALA A 126 9.20 -19.27 2.63
CA ALA A 126 9.62 -19.46 4.03
C ALA A 126 11.15 -19.52 4.25
N GLU A 127 11.96 -19.75 3.20
CA GLU A 127 13.40 -20.01 3.33
C GLU A 127 14.34 -18.80 3.12
N ARG A 128 13.87 -17.56 2.92
CA ARG A 128 14.81 -16.47 2.50
C ARG A 128 14.73 -15.10 3.18
N HIS A 129 14.13 -14.98 4.35
CA HIS A 129 14.27 -13.75 5.15
C HIS A 129 15.18 -13.93 6.37
N ASP A 130 16.37 -14.49 6.14
CA ASP A 130 17.51 -14.28 7.03
C ASP A 130 18.32 -13.09 6.49
N THR A 131 17.90 -11.87 6.84
CA THR A 131 18.67 -10.65 6.57
C THR A 131 19.70 -10.36 7.66
N TRP A 132 19.89 -11.28 8.61
CA TRP A 132 20.80 -11.16 9.76
C TRP A 132 21.88 -12.25 9.84
N THR A 133 22.07 -13.09 8.83
CA THR A 133 23.23 -14.01 8.78
C THR A 133 24.46 -13.29 8.23
N LEU A 134 24.98 -12.33 8.97
CA LEU A 134 26.33 -11.77 8.80
C LEU A 134 26.96 -11.57 10.19
N ALA A 135 27.72 -12.58 10.62
CA ALA A 135 29.07 -12.51 11.21
C ALA A 135 29.40 -13.84 11.90
#